data_AF-A0A183MDQ0-F1
#
_entry.id   AF-A0A183MDQ0-F1
#
_cell.length_a   1.000
_cell.length_b   1.000
_cell.length_c   1.000
_cell.angle_alpha   90.00
_cell.angle_beta   90.00
_cell.angle_gamma   90.00
#
_symmetry.space_group_name_H-M   'P 1'
#
loop_
_entity.id
_entity.type
_entity.pdbx_description
1 polymer ?
#
loop_
_entity_poly.entity_id
_entity_poly.type
_entity_poly.pdbx_seq_one_letter_code
_entity_poly.pdbx_strand_id
1 'polypeptide(L)'
;MKTSTSEGKHRIQWTSRIHLDDLDFADDLALLSQTQQQIIIGEQGGSDADVKARISKARAAYLQLRNIWNSKQLSTNTKVKIFNTNVKTVLLYGAETWRTTKAIIHKIQVFINSCLRKILRIRWPDTIGNNVLWERTNQIPAKEEIRKKCWKWIGHTLKKAPNYVTRQALTWNPQGQRERGRPKNTLRLEMERDMRKMNKNWMELEKKAEDRVGWRMLVGGLCSIRSNRCK
;
A
#
# COMPACT_ATOMS: atom_id res chain seq x y z
N MET A 1 37.35 44.57 -35.63
CA MET A 1 37.56 43.48 -36.62
C MET A 1 36.50 42.40 -36.39
N LYS A 2 36.19 41.54 -37.38
CA LYS A 2 35.05 40.57 -37.40
C LYS A 2 35.49 39.18 -36.84
N THR A 3 34.67 38.19 -36.45
CA THR A 3 33.20 37.95 -36.55
C THR A 3 32.70 36.97 -35.43
N SER A 4 31.47 36.45 -35.52
CA SER A 4 30.88 35.31 -34.77
C SER A 4 31.51 33.93 -35.16
N THR A 5 31.13 32.72 -34.70
CA THR A 5 29.87 32.13 -34.15
C THR A 5 30.16 30.72 -33.54
N SER A 6 29.38 30.21 -32.57
CA SER A 6 28.86 28.80 -32.56
C SER A 6 27.97 28.48 -31.35
N GLU A 7 27.03 27.55 -31.53
CA GLU A 7 26.04 27.11 -30.53
C GLU A 7 26.58 25.98 -29.60
N GLY A 8 25.95 25.81 -28.43
CA GLY A 8 26.32 24.75 -27.47
C GLY A 8 25.35 24.52 -26.32
N LYS A 9 24.06 24.26 -26.60
CA LYS A 9 23.07 23.91 -25.56
C LYS A 9 23.42 22.58 -24.89
N HIS A 10 23.94 22.59 -23.66
CA HIS A 10 24.07 21.38 -22.84
C HIS A 10 23.24 21.44 -21.54
N ARG A 11 22.43 20.39 -21.41
CA ARG A 11 21.45 20.10 -20.37
C ARG A 11 22.01 20.26 -18.96
N ILE A 12 21.31 21.01 -18.12
CA ILE A 12 21.49 20.95 -16.66
C ILE A 12 21.10 19.55 -16.18
N GLN A 13 22.04 18.87 -15.52
CA GLN A 13 21.82 17.56 -14.90
C GLN A 13 21.13 17.72 -13.53
N TRP A 14 20.27 16.78 -13.16
CA TRP A 14 19.53 16.83 -11.90
C TRP A 14 20.38 16.36 -10.71
N THR A 15 20.97 17.31 -9.98
CA THR A 15 21.56 17.09 -8.65
C THR A 15 20.55 17.42 -7.55
N SER A 16 19.65 16.46 -7.25
CA SER A 16 18.68 16.58 -6.13
C SER A 16 18.50 15.26 -5.38
N ARG A 17 19.53 14.39 -5.40
CA ARG A 17 19.41 12.97 -5.03
C ARG A 17 20.27 12.54 -3.84
N ILE A 18 20.68 13.48 -2.99
CA ILE A 18 21.56 13.21 -1.83
C ILE A 18 21.00 13.82 -0.52
N HIS A 19 19.80 14.43 -0.53
CA HIS A 19 19.24 15.06 0.69
C HIS A 19 17.81 14.63 1.07
N LEU A 20 17.19 13.69 0.35
CA LEU A 20 15.90 13.09 0.76
C LEU A 20 16.07 11.80 1.57
N ASP A 21 17.08 10.98 1.25
CA ASP A 21 17.21 9.63 1.81
C ASP A 21 17.49 9.64 3.34
N ASP A 22 18.12 10.70 3.86
CA ASP A 22 18.38 10.89 5.30
C ASP A 22 17.15 11.38 6.09
N LEU A 23 16.23 12.12 5.44
CA LEU A 23 14.99 12.58 6.07
C LEU A 23 13.99 11.43 6.24
N ASP A 24 13.86 10.57 5.22
CA ASP A 24 12.99 9.40 5.27
C ASP A 24 13.41 8.41 6.38
N PHE A 25 14.72 8.25 6.65
CA PHE A 25 15.23 7.30 7.66
C PHE A 25 15.05 7.79 9.11
N ALA A 26 15.22 9.10 9.35
CA ALA A 26 15.03 9.70 10.67
C ALA A 26 13.55 9.74 11.08
N ASP A 27 12.65 10.11 10.16
CA ASP A 27 11.21 10.09 10.39
C ASP A 27 10.70 8.66 10.58
N ASP A 28 11.18 7.66 9.83
CA ASP A 28 10.80 6.25 10.02
C ASP A 28 11.15 5.76 11.44
N LEU A 29 12.30 6.16 12.02
CA LEU A 29 12.67 5.77 13.39
C LEU A 29 11.80 6.46 14.47
N ALA A 30 11.52 7.75 14.33
CA ALA A 30 10.64 8.48 15.25
C ALA A 30 9.19 7.95 15.19
N LEU A 31 8.69 7.63 13.99
CA LEU A 31 7.36 7.07 13.81
C LEU A 31 7.27 5.59 14.24
N LEU A 32 8.36 4.82 14.13
CA LEU A 32 8.41 3.45 14.68
C LEU A 32 8.34 3.45 16.21
N SER A 33 8.93 4.43 16.88
CA SER A 33 8.78 4.63 18.34
C SER A 33 7.33 4.96 18.71
N GLN A 34 6.72 5.95 18.05
CA GLN A 34 5.31 6.32 18.29
C GLN A 34 4.32 5.19 17.92
N THR A 35 4.58 4.41 16.87
CA THR A 35 3.71 3.31 16.47
C THR A 35 3.87 2.08 17.36
N GLN A 36 5.03 1.81 17.95
CA GLN A 36 5.17 0.81 19.01
C GLN A 36 4.29 1.14 20.23
N GLN A 37 4.15 2.42 20.59
CA GLN A 37 3.21 2.85 21.64
C GLN A 37 1.74 2.73 21.19
N GLN A 38 1.39 3.14 19.96
CA GLN A 38 0.03 3.05 19.42
C GLN A 38 -0.45 1.62 19.12
N ILE A 39 0.44 0.64 18.98
CA ILE A 39 0.09 -0.77 18.83
C ILE A 39 -0.51 -1.34 20.13
N ILE A 40 -0.29 -0.70 21.28
CA ILE A 40 -0.64 -1.26 22.60
C ILE A 40 -1.93 -0.66 23.20
N ILE A 41 -2.20 0.65 23.06
CA ILE A 41 -3.34 1.29 23.76
C ILE A 41 -4.21 2.15 22.81
N GLY A 42 -5.53 1.94 22.87
CA GLY A 42 -6.52 2.73 22.14
C GLY A 42 -7.88 2.04 22.08
N GLU A 43 -8.73 2.23 23.10
CA GLU A 43 -10.10 1.71 23.15
C GLU A 43 -10.99 2.27 22.02
N GLN A 44 -10.64 3.43 21.47
CA GLN A 44 -11.45 4.17 20.49
C GLN A 44 -10.68 4.39 19.16
N GLY A 45 -11.20 3.84 18.06
CA GLY A 45 -11.18 4.45 16.72
C GLY A 45 -9.87 4.64 15.92
N GLY A 46 -8.66 4.50 16.48
CA GLY A 46 -7.40 5.02 15.88
C GLY A 46 -7.15 4.76 14.38
N SER A 47 -7.53 3.59 13.86
CA SER A 47 -7.33 3.24 12.44
C SER A 47 -8.17 4.05 11.45
N ASP A 48 -9.32 4.62 11.82
CA ASP A 48 -10.13 5.42 10.88
C ASP A 48 -9.61 6.87 10.77
N ALA A 49 -9.12 7.42 11.88
CA ALA A 49 -8.49 8.73 11.91
C ALA A 49 -7.20 8.76 11.05
N ASP A 50 -6.34 7.75 11.21
CA ASP A 50 -5.12 7.60 10.40
C ASP A 50 -5.44 7.42 8.90
N VAL A 51 -6.41 6.57 8.54
CA VAL A 51 -6.87 6.43 7.15
C VAL A 51 -7.41 7.76 6.59
N LYS A 52 -8.18 8.52 7.37
CA LYS A 52 -8.69 9.85 6.98
C LYS A 52 -7.54 10.84 6.77
N ALA A 53 -6.53 10.82 7.62
CA ALA A 53 -5.32 11.64 7.47
C ALA A 53 -4.52 11.26 6.21
N ARG A 54 -4.29 9.97 5.95
CA ARG A 54 -3.58 9.51 4.73
C ARG A 54 -4.36 9.81 3.45
N ILE A 55 -5.70 9.70 3.45
CA ILE A 55 -6.53 10.16 2.32
C ILE A 55 -6.35 11.67 2.07
N SER A 56 -6.27 12.49 3.12
CA SER A 56 -6.04 13.93 2.99
C SER A 56 -4.63 14.24 2.45
N LYS A 57 -3.58 13.60 2.97
CA LYS A 57 -2.20 13.72 2.45
C LYS A 57 -2.11 13.28 0.98
N ALA A 58 -2.68 12.13 0.64
CA ALA A 58 -2.70 11.62 -0.74
C ALA A 58 -3.51 12.53 -1.69
N ARG A 59 -4.60 13.15 -1.21
CA ARG A 59 -5.36 14.16 -1.98
C ARG A 59 -4.52 15.40 -2.25
N ALA A 60 -3.76 15.90 -1.27
CA ALA A 60 -2.84 17.02 -1.48
C ALA A 60 -1.77 16.67 -2.53
N ALA A 61 -1.10 15.53 -2.40
CA ALA A 61 -0.13 15.03 -3.38
C ALA A 61 -0.74 14.90 -4.79
N TYR A 62 -1.96 14.38 -4.91
CA TYR A 62 -2.67 14.31 -6.19
C TYR A 62 -2.94 15.70 -6.80
N LEU A 63 -3.30 16.70 -5.98
CA LEU A 63 -3.59 18.06 -6.45
C LEU A 63 -2.34 18.81 -6.90
N GLN A 64 -1.19 18.62 -6.23
CA GLN A 64 0.09 19.19 -6.69
C GLN A 64 0.46 18.73 -8.10
N LEU A 65 0.11 17.49 -8.46
CA LEU A 65 0.37 16.91 -9.79
C LEU A 65 -0.73 17.24 -10.84
N ARG A 66 -1.61 18.22 -10.57
CA ARG A 66 -2.72 18.65 -11.47
C ARG A 66 -2.31 18.82 -12.93
N ASN A 67 -1.16 19.44 -13.18
CA ASN A 67 -0.67 19.72 -14.53
C ASN A 67 -0.33 18.44 -15.30
N ILE A 68 0.17 17.39 -14.61
CA ILE A 68 0.46 16.07 -15.18
C ILE A 68 -0.85 15.39 -15.64
N TRP A 69 -1.90 15.42 -14.81
CA TRP A 69 -3.20 14.85 -15.16
C TRP A 69 -3.83 15.57 -16.36
N ASN A 70 -3.71 16.89 -16.39
CA ASN A 70 -4.26 17.78 -17.43
C ASN A 70 -3.45 17.82 -18.73
N SER A 71 -2.19 17.38 -18.74
CA SER A 71 -1.38 17.26 -19.97
C SER A 71 -2.04 16.30 -20.99
N LYS A 72 -2.05 16.67 -22.28
CA LYS A 72 -2.45 15.78 -23.38
C LYS A 72 -1.27 14.93 -23.90
N GLN A 73 -0.03 15.37 -23.69
CA GLN A 73 1.19 14.73 -24.20
C GLN A 73 1.53 13.42 -23.46
N LEU A 74 1.14 13.32 -22.18
CA LEU A 74 1.41 12.13 -21.37
C LEU A 74 0.34 11.06 -21.58
N SER A 75 0.78 9.84 -21.90
CA SER A 75 -0.10 8.67 -21.99
C SER A 75 -0.80 8.36 -20.67
N THR A 76 -1.95 7.70 -20.75
CA THR A 76 -2.69 7.19 -19.57
C THR A 76 -1.81 6.26 -18.72
N ASN A 77 -1.05 5.36 -19.35
CA ASN A 77 -0.14 4.44 -18.67
C ASN A 77 0.96 5.17 -17.87
N THR A 78 1.56 6.22 -18.43
CA THR A 78 2.55 7.03 -17.70
C THR A 78 1.91 7.74 -16.50
N LYS A 79 0.71 8.30 -16.65
CA LYS A 79 -0.02 8.92 -15.53
C LYS A 79 -0.38 7.92 -14.43
N VAL A 80 -0.83 6.72 -14.79
CA VAL A 80 -1.13 5.65 -13.82
C VAL A 80 0.13 5.21 -13.07
N LYS A 81 1.29 5.14 -13.73
CA LYS A 81 2.59 4.90 -13.06
C LYS A 81 2.93 6.02 -12.05
N ILE A 82 2.79 7.29 -12.44
CA ILE A 82 3.03 8.46 -11.55
C ILE A 82 2.07 8.45 -10.34
N PHE A 83 0.79 8.12 -10.56
CA PHE A 83 -0.19 7.96 -9.49
C PHE A 83 0.21 6.83 -8.52
N ASN A 84 0.61 5.67 -9.04
CA ASN A 84 1.05 4.54 -8.23
C ASN A 84 2.27 4.89 -7.35
N THR A 85 3.23 5.67 -7.87
CA THR A 85 4.49 5.99 -7.17
C THR A 85 4.41 7.16 -6.20
N ASN A 86 3.54 8.15 -6.45
CA ASN A 86 3.47 9.39 -5.64
C ASN A 86 2.24 9.48 -4.75
N VAL A 87 1.08 9.02 -5.22
CA VAL A 87 -0.21 9.19 -4.51
C VAL A 87 -0.60 7.92 -3.77
N LYS A 88 -0.45 6.78 -4.43
CA LYS A 88 -0.84 5.46 -3.89
C LYS A 88 0.11 4.97 -2.80
N THR A 89 1.39 5.32 -2.90
CA THR A 89 2.40 5.15 -1.84
C THR A 89 2.02 5.89 -0.57
N VAL A 90 1.77 7.20 -0.63
CA VAL A 90 1.32 8.01 0.53
C VAL A 90 0.02 7.49 1.13
N LEU A 91 -0.93 7.06 0.28
CA LEU A 91 -2.21 6.50 0.72
C LEU A 91 -2.07 5.15 1.44
N LEU A 92 -1.14 4.29 1.01
CA LEU A 92 -0.96 2.91 1.50
C LEU A 92 0.37 2.70 2.27
N TYR A 93 1.05 3.78 2.64
CA TYR A 93 2.10 3.78 3.65
C TYR A 93 1.48 3.24 4.96
N GLY A 94 2.25 2.48 5.75
CA GLY A 94 1.79 1.87 7.00
C GLY A 94 0.56 0.96 6.91
N ALA A 95 0.08 0.60 5.72
CA ALA A 95 -1.13 -0.21 5.56
C ALA A 95 -0.95 -1.69 5.96
N GLU A 96 0.27 -2.12 6.26
CA GLU A 96 0.58 -3.49 6.68
C GLU A 96 0.04 -3.83 8.07
N THR A 97 -0.05 -2.84 8.96
CA THR A 97 -0.49 -2.97 10.36
C THR A 97 -1.94 -2.55 10.58
N TRP A 98 -2.63 -2.11 9.53
CA TRP A 98 -4.00 -1.59 9.60
C TRP A 98 -5.06 -2.64 9.96
N ARG A 99 -6.08 -2.18 10.70
CA ARG A 99 -7.31 -2.96 10.93
C ARG A 99 -8.24 -2.78 9.74
N THR A 100 -8.08 -3.66 8.75
CA THR A 100 -8.78 -3.74 7.44
C THR A 100 -10.30 -3.99 7.53
N THR A 101 -11.08 -3.05 8.08
CA THR A 101 -12.54 -3.11 8.04
C THR A 101 -13.07 -2.96 6.60
N LYS A 102 -14.25 -3.53 6.31
CA LYS A 102 -14.93 -3.34 5.02
C LYS A 102 -15.12 -1.85 4.69
N ALA A 103 -15.43 -1.04 5.70
CA ALA A 103 -15.64 0.41 5.56
C ALA A 103 -14.35 1.17 5.20
N ILE A 104 -13.23 0.87 5.89
CA ILE A 104 -11.91 1.46 5.59
C ILE A 104 -11.47 1.12 4.16
N ILE A 105 -11.56 -0.16 3.78
CA ILE A 105 -11.26 -0.62 2.41
C ILE A 105 -12.12 0.12 1.38
N HIS A 106 -13.42 0.30 1.67
CA HIS A 106 -14.33 1.01 0.78
C HIS A 106 -13.94 2.49 0.62
N LYS A 107 -13.66 3.21 1.72
CA LYS A 107 -13.18 4.61 1.71
C LYS A 107 -11.94 4.78 0.81
N ILE A 108 -10.96 3.88 0.97
CA ILE A 108 -9.70 3.87 0.18
C ILE A 108 -10.00 3.58 -1.31
N GLN A 109 -10.84 2.56 -1.59
CA GLN A 109 -11.19 2.19 -2.97
C GLN A 109 -11.94 3.30 -3.71
N VAL A 110 -12.87 3.99 -3.04
CA VAL A 110 -13.61 5.12 -3.61
C VAL A 110 -12.66 6.26 -3.98
N PHE A 111 -11.69 6.59 -3.12
CA PHE A 111 -10.68 7.60 -3.42
C PHE A 111 -9.81 7.21 -4.64
N ILE A 112 -9.27 5.98 -4.66
CA ILE A 112 -8.47 5.48 -5.79
C ILE A 112 -9.28 5.51 -7.10
N ASN A 113 -10.51 5.00 -7.09
CA ASN A 113 -11.37 4.98 -8.27
C ASN A 113 -11.70 6.40 -8.77
N SER A 114 -11.89 7.37 -7.86
CA SER A 114 -12.10 8.79 -8.23
C SER A 114 -10.88 9.36 -8.97
N CYS A 115 -9.67 9.11 -8.46
CA CYS A 115 -8.42 9.51 -9.13
C CYS A 115 -8.25 8.84 -10.50
N LEU A 116 -8.47 7.53 -10.60
CA LEU A 116 -8.33 6.79 -11.86
C LEU A 116 -9.34 7.27 -12.93
N ARG A 117 -10.61 7.52 -12.56
CA ARG A 117 -11.62 8.08 -13.49
C ARG A 117 -11.21 9.45 -14.04
N LYS A 118 -10.63 10.31 -13.19
CA LYS A 118 -10.08 11.62 -13.59
C LYS A 118 -8.86 11.49 -14.51
N ILE A 119 -7.94 10.55 -14.23
CA ILE A 119 -6.78 10.27 -15.09
C ILE A 119 -7.21 9.80 -16.48
N LEU A 120 -8.22 8.94 -16.57
CA LEU A 120 -8.82 8.48 -17.83
C LEU A 120 -9.73 9.53 -18.51
N ARG A 121 -9.95 10.70 -17.88
CA ARG A 121 -10.85 11.77 -18.37
C ARG A 121 -12.29 11.33 -18.62
N ILE A 122 -12.77 10.34 -17.86
CA ILE A 122 -14.16 9.90 -17.92
C ILE A 122 -15.02 11.08 -17.45
N ARG A 123 -15.81 11.64 -18.37
CA ARG A 123 -16.76 12.70 -18.08
C ARG A 123 -18.11 12.10 -17.74
N TRP A 124 -18.96 12.86 -17.08
CA TRP A 124 -20.40 12.60 -17.15
C TRP A 124 -20.85 12.93 -18.59
N PRO A 125 -21.66 12.10 -19.28
CA PRO A 125 -22.46 10.98 -18.78
C PRO A 125 -21.83 9.57 -18.86
N ASP A 126 -20.56 9.42 -19.27
CA ASP A 126 -19.91 8.13 -19.55
C ASP A 126 -19.82 7.21 -18.30
N THR A 127 -20.81 6.32 -18.15
CA THR A 127 -20.90 5.44 -16.97
C THR A 127 -20.15 4.12 -17.19
N ILE A 128 -18.87 4.12 -16.83
CA ILE A 128 -18.01 2.93 -16.90
C ILE A 128 -18.04 2.16 -15.58
N GLY A 129 -18.18 0.83 -15.65
CA GLY A 129 -18.12 -0.08 -14.49
C GLY A 129 -16.72 -0.18 -13.85
N ASN A 130 -16.66 -0.54 -12.56
CA ASN A 130 -15.38 -0.57 -11.83
C ASN A 130 -14.40 -1.63 -12.36
N ASN A 131 -14.88 -2.78 -12.86
CA ASN A 131 -14.01 -3.81 -13.43
C ASN A 131 -13.29 -3.31 -14.68
N VAL A 132 -14.02 -2.72 -15.62
CA VAL A 132 -13.48 -2.10 -16.85
C VAL A 132 -12.50 -0.95 -16.53
N LEU A 133 -12.75 -0.19 -15.46
CA LEU A 133 -11.81 0.83 -14.97
C LEU A 133 -10.47 0.21 -14.52
N TRP A 134 -10.52 -0.92 -13.81
CA TRP A 134 -9.33 -1.61 -13.32
C TRP A 134 -8.57 -2.33 -14.44
N GLU A 135 -9.27 -2.96 -15.38
CA GLU A 135 -8.69 -3.56 -16.59
C GLU A 135 -7.94 -2.51 -17.43
N ARG A 136 -8.60 -1.41 -17.78
CA ARG A 136 -8.00 -0.30 -18.58
C ARG A 136 -6.79 0.37 -17.91
N THR A 137 -6.64 0.23 -16.60
CA THR A 137 -5.52 0.83 -15.84
C THR A 137 -4.52 -0.20 -15.33
N ASN A 138 -4.74 -1.50 -15.59
CA ASN A 138 -4.03 -2.63 -15.02
C ASN A 138 -3.87 -2.51 -13.49
N GLN A 139 -4.97 -2.19 -12.80
CA GLN A 139 -5.02 -1.95 -11.37
C GLN A 139 -5.67 -3.11 -10.62
N ILE A 140 -5.25 -3.28 -9.37
CA ILE A 140 -5.73 -4.31 -8.46
C ILE A 140 -6.61 -3.64 -7.39
N PRO A 141 -7.72 -4.25 -6.93
CA PRO A 141 -8.52 -3.71 -5.84
C PRO A 141 -7.69 -3.45 -4.58
N ALA A 142 -7.94 -2.33 -3.90
CA ALA A 142 -7.19 -1.86 -2.73
C ALA A 142 -7.10 -2.93 -1.63
N LYS A 143 -8.14 -3.74 -1.47
CA LYS A 143 -8.15 -4.87 -0.53
C LYS A 143 -7.03 -5.87 -0.78
N GLU A 144 -6.81 -6.23 -2.04
CA GLU A 144 -5.81 -7.21 -2.43
C GLU A 144 -4.41 -6.62 -2.39
N GLU A 145 -4.26 -5.33 -2.70
CA GLU A 145 -2.99 -4.63 -2.58
C GLU A 145 -2.53 -4.45 -1.12
N ILE A 146 -3.42 -4.04 -0.22
CA ILE A 146 -3.15 -4.01 1.22
C ILE A 146 -2.78 -5.42 1.70
N ARG A 147 -3.52 -6.45 1.28
CA ARG A 147 -3.22 -7.85 1.59
C ARG A 147 -1.86 -8.30 1.05
N LYS A 148 -1.46 -7.90 -0.17
CA LYS A 148 -0.10 -8.14 -0.71
C LYS A 148 0.96 -7.48 0.16
N LYS A 149 0.72 -6.25 0.64
CA LYS A 149 1.61 -5.52 1.54
C LYS A 149 1.76 -6.25 2.89
N CYS A 150 0.65 -6.58 3.56
CA CYS A 150 0.67 -7.39 4.79
C CYS A 150 1.45 -8.69 4.61
N TRP A 151 1.17 -9.48 3.55
CA TRP A 151 1.84 -10.75 3.28
C TRP A 151 3.32 -10.60 2.87
N LYS A 152 3.74 -9.46 2.30
CA LYS A 152 5.17 -9.13 2.15
C LYS A 152 5.84 -8.86 3.49
N TRP A 153 5.20 -8.07 4.36
CA TRP A 153 5.71 -7.77 5.71
C TRP A 153 5.82 -9.04 6.58
N ILE A 154 4.81 -9.91 6.57
CA ILE A 154 4.84 -11.22 7.24
C ILE A 154 6.06 -12.03 6.77
N GLY A 155 6.29 -12.13 5.47
CA GLY A 155 7.44 -12.86 4.92
C GLY A 155 8.80 -12.23 5.20
N HIS A 156 8.85 -10.94 5.51
CA HIS A 156 10.06 -10.28 6.03
C HIS A 156 10.26 -10.58 7.51
N THR A 157 9.20 -10.49 8.32
CA THR A 157 9.24 -10.81 9.76
C THR A 157 9.63 -12.27 10.03
N LEU A 158 9.10 -13.23 9.26
CA LEU A 158 9.45 -14.65 9.39
C LEU A 158 10.94 -14.95 9.10
N LYS A 159 11.61 -14.09 8.31
CA LYS A 159 13.05 -14.22 7.97
C LYS A 159 13.99 -13.63 9.01
N LYS A 160 13.51 -12.74 9.88
CA LYS A 160 14.31 -12.23 10.99
C LYS A 160 14.54 -13.35 12.00
N ALA A 161 15.65 -13.31 12.74
CA ALA A 161 15.96 -14.31 13.76
C ALA A 161 14.82 -14.43 14.83
N PRO A 162 14.62 -15.61 15.44
CA PRO A 162 13.49 -15.88 16.35
C PRO A 162 13.52 -15.07 17.66
N ASN A 163 14.67 -14.49 18.00
CA ASN A 163 14.82 -13.54 19.12
C ASN A 163 14.27 -12.14 18.81
N TYR A 164 13.92 -11.82 17.55
CA TYR A 164 13.45 -10.49 17.18
C TYR A 164 12.00 -10.26 17.62
N VAL A 165 11.76 -9.17 18.35
CA VAL A 165 10.46 -8.86 19.00
C VAL A 165 9.28 -8.95 18.03
N THR A 166 9.41 -8.51 16.77
CA THR A 166 8.29 -8.61 15.80
C THR A 166 8.01 -10.03 15.32
N ARG A 167 8.99 -10.95 15.32
CA ARG A 167 8.76 -12.38 15.01
C ARG A 167 8.08 -13.07 16.19
N GLN A 168 8.49 -12.75 17.42
CA GLN A 168 7.82 -13.21 18.64
C GLN A 168 6.38 -12.69 18.71
N ALA A 169 6.14 -11.39 18.50
CA ALA A 169 4.80 -10.80 18.51
C ALA A 169 3.86 -11.36 17.42
N LEU A 170 4.40 -11.89 16.32
CA LEU A 170 3.62 -12.54 15.26
C LEU A 170 3.06 -13.91 15.69
N THR A 171 3.85 -14.68 16.44
CA THR A 171 3.47 -16.01 16.94
C THR A 171 2.75 -15.94 18.29
N TRP A 172 3.06 -14.92 19.11
CA TRP A 172 2.55 -14.72 20.47
C TRP A 172 1.02 -14.84 20.56
N ASN A 173 0.58 -15.73 21.43
CA ASN A 173 -0.84 -15.94 21.75
C ASN A 173 -1.08 -15.49 23.19
N PRO A 174 -1.60 -14.27 23.43
CA PRO A 174 -1.86 -13.81 24.78
C PRO A 174 -2.95 -14.67 25.43
N GLN A 175 -2.59 -15.39 26.49
CA GLN A 175 -3.54 -16.15 27.31
C GLN A 175 -4.36 -15.17 28.15
N GLY A 176 -5.69 -15.28 28.10
CA GLY A 176 -6.61 -14.44 28.86
C GLY A 176 -8.01 -14.37 28.26
N GLN A 177 -9.00 -14.07 29.11
CA GLN A 177 -10.36 -13.73 28.68
C GLN A 177 -10.34 -12.38 27.95
N ARG A 178 -11.12 -12.24 26.87
CA ARG A 178 -11.27 -10.96 26.16
C ARG A 178 -12.42 -10.16 26.75
N GLU A 179 -12.17 -8.89 27.02
CA GLU A 179 -13.20 -7.93 27.47
C GLU A 179 -14.39 -7.86 26.49
N ARG A 180 -15.60 -7.78 27.06
CA ARG A 180 -16.83 -7.59 26.29
C ARG A 180 -16.78 -6.25 25.56
N GLY A 181 -17.06 -6.26 24.26
CA GLY A 181 -17.04 -5.07 23.40
C GLY A 181 -15.81 -4.95 22.49
N ARG A 182 -14.67 -5.58 22.83
CA ARG A 182 -13.44 -5.50 22.00
C ARG A 182 -13.68 -6.10 20.60
N PRO A 183 -13.49 -5.35 19.49
CA PRO A 183 -13.73 -5.86 18.15
C PRO A 183 -12.92 -7.11 17.81
N LYS A 184 -13.59 -8.15 17.27
CA LYS A 184 -12.99 -9.47 17.03
C LYS A 184 -11.90 -9.50 15.94
N ASN A 185 -11.66 -8.41 15.20
CA ASN A 185 -10.82 -8.39 13.99
C ASN A 185 -9.34 -8.03 14.25
N THR A 186 -8.56 -9.02 14.66
CA THR A 186 -7.08 -8.98 14.67
C THR A 186 -6.51 -9.28 13.28
N LEU A 187 -5.37 -8.67 12.89
CA LEU A 187 -4.58 -9.02 11.70
C LEU A 187 -4.38 -10.54 11.57
N ARG A 188 -4.04 -11.18 12.70
CA ARG A 188 -3.91 -12.64 12.87
C ARG A 188 -5.13 -13.44 12.38
N LEU A 189 -6.37 -12.97 12.55
CA LEU A 189 -7.55 -13.67 12.01
C LEU A 189 -7.76 -13.47 10.50
N GLU A 190 -7.19 -12.43 9.89
CA GLU A 190 -7.13 -12.34 8.42
C GLU A 190 -6.06 -13.29 7.89
N MET A 191 -4.89 -13.34 8.53
CA MET A 191 -3.85 -14.31 8.22
C MET A 191 -4.33 -15.76 8.38
N GLU A 192 -4.94 -16.13 9.50
CA GLU A 192 -5.44 -17.50 9.75
C GLU A 192 -6.59 -17.91 8.81
N ARG A 193 -7.39 -16.96 8.33
CA ARG A 193 -8.39 -17.22 7.28
C ARG A 193 -7.75 -17.42 5.91
N ASP A 194 -6.63 -16.75 5.65
CA ASP A 194 -5.85 -16.89 4.42
C ASP A 194 -5.03 -18.19 4.42
N MET A 195 -4.42 -18.54 5.56
CA MET A 195 -3.68 -19.80 5.76
C MET A 195 -4.59 -21.02 5.63
N ARG A 196 -5.80 -20.98 6.22
CA ARG A 196 -6.82 -22.03 6.02
C ARG A 196 -7.18 -22.22 4.55
N LYS A 197 -7.22 -21.16 3.73
CA LYS A 197 -7.47 -21.26 2.28
C LYS A 197 -6.29 -21.81 1.48
N MET A 198 -5.07 -21.65 1.97
CA MET A 198 -3.88 -22.26 1.37
C MET A 198 -3.68 -23.72 1.79
N ASN A 199 -4.44 -24.19 2.79
CA ASN A 199 -4.18 -25.44 3.52
C ASN A 199 -2.72 -25.50 4.01
N LYS A 200 -2.28 -24.46 4.74
CA LYS A 200 -0.91 -24.33 5.27
C LYS A 200 -0.87 -24.01 6.75
N ASN A 201 0.01 -24.69 7.47
CA ASN A 201 0.37 -24.39 8.85
C ASN A 201 1.53 -23.39 8.94
N TRP A 202 1.79 -22.84 10.13
CA TRP A 202 2.85 -21.86 10.40
C TRP A 202 4.26 -22.40 10.07
N MET A 203 4.59 -23.64 10.43
CA MET A 203 5.90 -24.22 10.10
C MET A 203 6.15 -24.32 8.58
N GLU A 204 5.13 -24.70 7.80
CA GLU A 204 5.23 -24.73 6.34
C GLU A 204 5.32 -23.33 5.73
N LEU A 205 4.63 -22.36 6.33
CA LEU A 205 4.67 -20.96 5.94
C LEU A 205 6.07 -20.37 6.18
N GLU A 206 6.69 -20.70 7.32
CA GLU A 206 8.02 -20.28 7.74
C GLU A 206 9.10 -20.84 6.81
N LYS A 207 9.12 -22.17 6.61
CA LYS A 207 10.01 -22.83 5.63
C LYS A 207 9.82 -22.28 4.21
N LYS A 208 8.59 -21.94 3.81
CA LYS A 208 8.29 -21.34 2.50
C LYS A 208 8.59 -19.83 2.44
N ALA A 209 8.77 -19.16 3.57
CA ALA A 209 9.19 -17.76 3.58
C ALA A 209 10.63 -17.65 3.10
N GLU A 210 11.53 -18.50 3.59
CA GLU A 210 12.97 -18.56 3.25
C GLU A 210 13.20 -18.48 1.74
N ASP A 211 12.52 -19.33 0.97
CA ASP A 211 12.46 -19.23 -0.49
C ASP A 211 11.78 -17.92 -0.95
N ARG A 212 12.59 -16.97 -1.42
CA ARG A 212 12.14 -15.68 -1.95
C ARG A 212 11.21 -15.81 -3.17
N VAL A 213 11.37 -16.85 -3.99
CA VAL A 213 10.58 -17.07 -5.21
C VAL A 213 9.27 -17.76 -4.85
N GLY A 214 9.31 -18.87 -4.12
CA GLY A 214 8.12 -19.57 -3.62
C GLY A 214 7.23 -18.71 -2.73
N TRP A 215 7.81 -17.81 -1.92
CA TRP A 215 7.05 -16.80 -1.19
C TRP A 215 6.34 -15.82 -2.14
N ARG A 216 7.05 -15.28 -3.13
CA ARG A 216 6.48 -14.34 -4.11
C ARG A 216 5.33 -14.98 -4.89
N MET A 217 5.48 -16.24 -5.29
CA MET A 217 4.43 -17.02 -5.97
C MET A 217 3.21 -17.26 -5.06
N LEU A 218 3.43 -17.62 -3.79
CA LEU A 218 2.36 -17.79 -2.80
C LEU A 218 1.56 -16.49 -2.58
N VAL A 219 2.24 -15.36 -2.38
CA VAL A 219 1.60 -14.05 -2.17
C VAL A 219 0.90 -13.55 -3.44
N GLY A 220 1.43 -13.89 -4.62
CA GLY A 220 0.77 -13.68 -5.91
C GLY A 220 -0.55 -14.45 -6.00
N GLY A 221 -0.49 -15.78 -5.84
CA GLY A 221 -1.64 -16.68 -5.92
C GLY A 221 -2.74 -16.33 -4.92
N LEU A 222 -2.37 -16.01 -3.66
CA LEU A 222 -3.32 -15.56 -2.63
C LEU A 222 -4.25 -14.44 -3.12
N CYS A 223 -3.76 -13.55 -3.97
CA CYS A 223 -4.50 -12.39 -4.45
C CYS A 223 -5.24 -12.69 -5.75
N SER A 224 -4.61 -13.39 -6.70
CA SER A 224 -5.27 -13.80 -7.96
C SER A 224 -6.50 -14.70 -7.74
N ILE A 225 -6.47 -15.58 -6.72
CA ILE A 225 -7.59 -16.50 -6.38
C ILE A 225 -8.92 -15.75 -6.10
N ARG A 226 -8.89 -14.47 -5.75
CA ARG A 226 -10.09 -13.68 -5.44
C ARG A 226 -10.72 -13.00 -6.65
N SER A 227 -9.93 -12.62 -7.66
CA SER A 227 -10.44 -11.92 -8.87
C SER A 227 -11.47 -12.75 -9.65
N ASN A 228 -11.39 -14.08 -9.57
CA ASN A 228 -12.23 -15.00 -10.35
C ASN A 228 -13.56 -15.38 -9.67
N ARG A 229 -13.95 -14.72 -8.56
CA ARG A 229 -15.23 -14.97 -7.86
C ARG A 229 -16.06 -13.71 -7.61
N CYS A 230 -16.07 -12.81 -8.58
CA CYS A 230 -17.14 -11.83 -8.79
C CYS A 230 -17.72 -12.01 -10.19
N LYS A 231 -18.46 -13.11 -10.36
CA LYS A 231 -19.60 -13.21 -11.27
C LYS A 231 -20.85 -13.26 -10.41
#